data_AF-W4M5B7-F1
#
_entry.id   AF-W4M5B7-F1
#
_cell.length_a   1.000
_cell.length_b   1.000
_cell.length_c   1.000
_cell.angle_alpha   90.00
_cell.angle_beta   90.00
_cell.angle_gamma   90.00
#
_symmetry.space_group_name_H-M   'P 1'
#
loop_
_entity.id
_entity.type
_entity.pdbx_description
1 polymer ?
#
loop_
_entity_poly.entity_id
_entity_poly.type
_entity_poly.pdbx_seq_one_letter_code
_entity_poly.pdbx_strand_id
1 'polypeptide(L)'
;ADSVDSSKTFTASRYDVGGSDDYVNCPLDREDYERLWRALVAAECVQLHAFEKEIFFEGCLPIEELARRGPQTLAFGPLKPVGLRVAEGATPPHAVVQLRLEDRMRSAYNLVGFQTRLKYGEQRRIFRMIPGLEQAEFLRYGSVHRNTFLNAPKLLHPTLQARFCPSLFFAGQITGVEGYMESAATGLLAGINAAALTRQPPLHIPPAATAHGALVRYIAEANADTFQPMNINFGLLPPLDKPVRPKKARREAMVAQALRELEQWRQHLD
;
A
#
# COMPACT_ATOMS: atom_id res chain seq x y z
N ALA A 1 6.68 19.25 -13.81
CA ALA A 1 7.99 19.13 -13.13
C ALA A 1 8.61 20.51 -12.91
N ASP A 2 8.58 21.36 -13.94
CA ASP A 2 9.15 22.71 -13.94
C ASP A 2 8.60 23.66 -12.86
N SER A 3 7.41 23.40 -12.34
CA SER A 3 6.80 24.19 -11.26
C SER A 3 7.31 23.81 -9.85
N VAL A 4 8.20 22.81 -9.72
CA VAL A 4 8.80 22.41 -8.43
C VAL A 4 10.08 23.20 -8.24
N ASP A 5 10.19 23.91 -7.12
CA ASP A 5 11.37 24.70 -6.80
C ASP A 5 12.51 23.78 -6.30
N SER A 6 13.45 23.52 -7.20
CA SER A 6 14.62 22.66 -6.94
C SER A 6 15.61 23.25 -5.93
N SER A 7 15.52 24.55 -5.61
CA SER A 7 16.38 25.16 -4.58
C SER A 7 16.00 24.75 -3.16
N LYS A 8 14.76 24.26 -2.97
CA LYS A 8 14.21 23.83 -1.68
C LYS A 8 14.05 22.32 -1.57
N THR A 9 14.41 21.56 -2.59
CA THR A 9 14.22 20.11 -2.65
C THR A 9 15.54 19.39 -2.94
N PHE A 10 15.58 18.09 -2.67
CA PHE A 10 16.76 17.26 -2.98
C PHE A 10 16.35 15.89 -3.50
N THR A 11 17.13 15.36 -4.44
CA THR A 11 16.88 14.04 -5.03
C THR A 11 17.60 12.97 -4.22
N ALA A 12 16.84 12.01 -3.70
CA ALA A 12 17.40 10.90 -2.93
C ALA A 12 16.39 9.76 -2.76
N SER A 13 16.88 8.53 -2.92
CA SER A 13 16.14 7.32 -2.56
C SER A 13 16.50 6.87 -1.15
N ARG A 14 15.56 6.22 -0.44
CA ARG A 14 15.83 5.73 0.92
C ARG A 14 16.83 4.58 0.87
N TYR A 15 17.82 4.61 1.76
CA TYR A 15 18.89 3.62 1.87
C TYR A 15 19.68 3.41 0.56
N ASP A 16 19.65 4.39 -0.35
CA ASP A 16 20.25 4.32 -1.68
C ASP A 16 19.72 3.15 -2.54
N VAL A 17 18.53 2.64 -2.23
CA VAL A 17 17.89 1.54 -2.97
C VAL A 17 17.07 2.11 -4.12
N GLY A 18 17.32 1.67 -5.35
CA GLY A 18 16.47 1.96 -6.51
C GLY A 18 16.99 3.02 -7.49
N GLY A 19 18.28 3.37 -7.45
CA GLY A 19 18.82 4.47 -8.26
C GLY A 19 18.52 5.82 -7.63
N SER A 20 19.42 6.78 -7.78
CA SER A 20 19.42 8.06 -7.04
C SER A 20 18.34 9.05 -7.48
N ASP A 21 17.52 8.73 -8.49
CA ASP A 21 16.86 9.75 -9.32
C ASP A 21 15.32 9.69 -9.35
N ASP A 22 14.69 8.69 -8.74
CA ASP A 22 13.24 8.47 -8.88
C ASP A 22 12.40 9.32 -7.91
N TYR A 23 13.05 9.92 -6.90
CA TYR A 23 12.39 10.65 -5.83
C TYR A 23 12.98 12.04 -5.61
N VAL A 24 12.10 13.04 -5.63
CA VAL A 24 12.39 14.40 -5.15
C VAL A 24 11.81 14.55 -3.75
N ASN A 25 12.61 15.05 -2.82
CA ASN A 25 12.25 15.17 -1.41
C ASN A 25 12.08 16.63 -1.04
N CYS A 26 10.91 16.97 -0.49
CA CYS A 26 10.58 18.27 0.06
C CYS A 26 10.75 18.21 1.58
N PRO A 27 11.88 18.68 2.14
CA PRO A 27 12.10 18.70 3.58
C PRO A 27 11.13 19.66 4.27
N LEU A 28 10.62 19.23 5.41
CA LEU A 28 9.83 20.05 6.32
C LEU A 28 10.64 20.23 7.60
N ASP A 29 10.81 21.48 8.03
CA ASP A 29 11.19 21.73 9.41
C ASP A 29 9.98 21.48 10.34
N ARG A 30 10.17 21.71 11.65
CA ARG A 30 9.11 21.50 12.63
C ARG A 30 7.94 22.46 12.43
N GLU A 31 8.20 23.70 12.06
CA GLU A 31 7.17 24.72 11.89
C GLU A 31 6.36 24.45 10.61
N ASP A 32 7.03 24.17 9.49
CA ASP A 32 6.42 23.76 8.23
C ASP A 32 5.50 22.55 8.44
N TYR A 33 6.00 21.53 9.15
CA TYR A 33 5.24 20.34 9.48
C TYR A 33 4.00 20.65 10.33
N GLU A 34 4.14 21.45 11.38
CA GLU A 34 3.02 21.82 12.24
C GLU A 34 1.96 22.62 11.48
N ARG A 35 2.36 23.54 10.59
CA ARG A 35 1.43 24.29 9.73
C ARG A 35 0.70 23.36 8.77
N LEU A 36 1.42 22.46 8.10
CA LEU A 36 0.84 21.47 7.19
C LEU A 36 -0.15 20.55 7.93
N TRP A 37 0.25 20.02 9.08
CA TRP A 37 -0.59 19.14 9.91
C TRP A 37 -1.88 19.85 10.35
N ARG A 38 -1.80 21.07 10.91
CA ARG A 38 -2.97 21.84 11.31
C ARG A 38 -3.90 22.10 10.13
N ALA A 39 -3.33 22.43 8.96
CA ALA A 39 -4.11 22.66 7.76
C ALA A 39 -4.85 21.40 7.31
N LEU A 40 -4.21 20.23 7.33
CA LEU A 40 -4.82 18.94 6.98
C LEU A 40 -5.94 18.55 7.94
N VAL A 41 -5.76 18.76 9.25
CA VAL A 41 -6.78 18.43 10.27
C VAL A 41 -8.04 19.28 10.09
N ALA A 42 -7.87 20.58 9.78
CA ALA A 42 -8.94 21.54 9.63
C ALA A 42 -9.60 21.55 8.24
N ALA A 43 -9.08 20.77 7.29
CA ALA A 43 -9.44 20.90 5.89
C ALA A 43 -10.81 20.34 5.54
N GLU A 44 -11.46 20.95 4.55
CA GLU A 44 -12.74 20.47 4.03
C GLU A 44 -12.56 19.23 3.15
N CYS A 45 -13.33 18.19 3.46
CA CYS A 45 -13.38 16.94 2.70
C CYS A 45 -14.63 16.88 1.82
N VAL A 46 -14.55 16.11 0.73
CA VAL A 46 -15.71 15.70 -0.04
C VAL A 46 -16.61 14.84 0.86
N GLN A 47 -17.88 15.24 0.96
CA GLN A 47 -18.90 14.50 1.70
C GLN A 47 -19.23 13.21 0.97
N LEU A 48 -19.33 12.11 1.71
CA LEU A 48 -19.81 10.85 1.14
C LEU A 48 -21.30 10.93 0.83
N HIS A 49 -21.75 10.15 -0.14
CA HIS A 49 -23.18 10.01 -0.41
C HIS A 49 -23.87 9.26 0.75
N ALA A 50 -25.17 9.52 0.96
CA ALA A 50 -25.91 8.98 2.11
C ALA A 50 -25.96 7.44 2.19
N PHE A 51 -25.70 6.73 1.09
CA PHE A 51 -25.64 5.27 1.04
C PHE A 51 -24.23 4.69 1.28
N GLU A 52 -23.21 5.54 1.40
CA GLU A 52 -21.82 5.14 1.61
C GLU A 52 -21.51 5.09 3.11
N LYS A 53 -20.72 4.10 3.52
CA LYS A 53 -20.19 3.99 4.88
C LYS A 53 -18.72 4.39 4.87
N GLU A 54 -18.28 5.19 5.84
CA GLU A 54 -16.87 5.50 6.06
C GLU A 54 -16.14 4.28 6.65
N ILE A 55 -15.81 3.33 5.79
CA ILE A 55 -14.95 2.19 6.13
C ILE A 55 -13.66 2.37 5.33
N PHE A 56 -12.58 2.70 6.03
CA PHE A 56 -11.27 2.85 5.42
C PHE A 56 -10.46 1.57 5.56
N PHE A 57 -9.80 1.19 4.48
CA PHE A 57 -8.73 0.21 4.57
C PHE A 57 -7.55 0.83 5.31
N GLU A 58 -7.18 0.26 6.47
CA GLU A 58 -6.11 0.78 7.33
C GLU A 58 -4.76 0.92 6.61
N GLY A 59 -4.51 0.09 5.59
CA GLY A 59 -3.30 0.19 4.76
C GLY A 59 -3.28 1.36 3.78
N CYS A 60 -4.42 2.02 3.52
CA CYS A 60 -4.57 3.08 2.52
C CYS A 60 -5.49 4.20 3.02
N LEU A 61 -5.19 4.75 4.19
CA LEU A 61 -5.96 5.85 4.80
C LEU A 61 -5.71 7.20 4.13
N PRO A 62 -6.73 8.06 3.96
CA PRO A 62 -6.53 9.42 3.52
C PRO A 62 -5.59 10.20 4.44
N ILE A 63 -4.75 11.07 3.88
CA ILE A 63 -3.72 11.83 4.61
C ILE A 63 -4.32 12.69 5.73
N GLU A 64 -5.51 13.27 5.51
CA GLU A 64 -6.24 14.03 6.51
C GLU A 64 -6.77 13.17 7.67
N GLU A 65 -7.15 11.91 7.42
CA GLU A 65 -7.53 10.98 8.48
C GLU A 65 -6.33 10.56 9.31
N LEU A 66 -5.18 10.32 8.66
CA LEU A 66 -3.92 10.08 9.36
C LEU A 66 -3.52 11.27 10.23
N ALA A 67 -3.69 12.50 9.73
CA ALA A 67 -3.39 13.72 10.48
C ALA A 67 -4.25 13.85 11.75
N ARG A 68 -5.54 13.48 11.68
CA ARG A 68 -6.47 13.52 12.82
C ARG A 68 -6.13 12.51 13.91
N ARG A 69 -5.46 11.41 13.59
CA ARG A 69 -5.02 10.39 14.58
C ARG A 69 -3.95 10.91 15.53
N GLY A 70 -3.27 12.01 15.20
CA GLY A 70 -2.34 12.66 16.11
C GLY A 70 -1.28 13.52 15.42
N PRO A 71 -0.68 14.47 16.14
CA PRO A 71 0.26 15.45 15.59
C PRO A 71 1.54 14.81 15.06
N GLN A 72 1.95 13.64 15.52
CA GLN A 72 3.16 12.96 15.05
C GLN A 72 2.89 11.82 14.05
N THR A 73 1.61 11.51 13.78
CA THR A 73 1.24 10.36 12.95
C THR A 73 1.85 10.42 11.55
N LEU A 74 1.85 11.61 10.95
CA LEU A 74 2.42 11.80 9.61
C LEU A 74 3.94 11.62 9.61
N ALA A 75 4.64 12.19 10.60
CA ALA A 75 6.10 12.08 10.74
C ALA A 75 6.59 10.65 11.04
N PHE A 76 5.77 9.79 11.65
CA PHE A 76 6.09 8.36 11.82
C PHE A 76 5.57 7.48 10.68
N GLY A 77 4.63 7.98 9.88
CA GLY A 77 4.00 7.29 8.77
C GLY A 77 4.54 7.74 7.40
N PRO A 78 3.70 8.37 6.56
CA PRO A 78 4.04 8.67 5.17
C PRO A 78 5.15 9.73 5.03
N LEU A 79 5.32 10.63 6.01
CA LEU A 79 6.26 11.74 5.95
C LEU A 79 7.56 11.50 6.72
N LYS A 80 7.84 10.26 7.12
CA LYS A 80 9.05 9.95 7.90
C LYS A 80 10.33 10.31 7.13
N PRO A 81 11.37 10.88 7.75
CA PRO A 81 12.63 11.19 7.07
C PRO A 81 13.59 9.97 7.00
N VAL A 82 13.26 8.87 7.66
CA VAL A 82 14.15 7.72 7.88
C VAL A 82 14.73 7.12 6.58
N GLY A 83 16.05 6.99 6.53
CA GLY A 83 16.77 6.38 5.42
C GLY A 83 17.12 7.35 4.28
N LEU A 84 16.76 8.63 4.38
CA LEU A 84 17.23 9.65 3.44
C LEU A 84 18.58 10.19 3.90
N ARG A 85 19.55 10.26 2.98
CA ARG A 85 20.82 10.95 3.21
C ARG A 85 20.62 12.43 2.92
N VAL A 86 20.92 13.26 3.90
CA VAL A 86 21.01 14.72 3.75
C VAL A 86 22.47 15.11 3.55
N ALA A 87 22.71 16.27 2.94
CA ALA A 87 24.07 16.78 2.75
C ALA A 87 24.83 16.88 4.08
N GLU A 88 26.14 16.70 4.03
CA GLU A 88 27.00 16.78 5.21
C GLU A 88 26.89 18.18 5.86
N GLY A 89 26.64 18.22 7.16
CA GLY A 89 26.39 19.46 7.91
C GLY A 89 24.95 19.98 7.89
N ALA A 90 24.05 19.39 7.09
CA ALA A 90 22.64 19.73 7.13
C ALA A 90 21.94 19.10 8.33
N THR A 91 21.02 19.84 8.96
CA THR A 91 20.15 19.27 9.99
C THR A 91 19.14 18.32 9.33
N PRO A 92 18.98 17.08 9.82
CA PRO A 92 17.97 16.18 9.30
C PRO A 92 16.58 16.81 9.39
N PRO A 93 15.75 16.71 8.34
CA PRO A 93 14.42 17.30 8.36
C PRO A 93 13.53 16.61 9.38
N HIS A 94 12.57 17.34 9.94
CA HIS A 94 11.59 16.78 10.88
C HIS A 94 10.68 15.77 10.17
N ALA A 95 10.25 16.12 8.95
CA ALA A 95 9.44 15.29 8.08
C ALA A 95 9.83 15.56 6.61
N VAL A 96 9.41 14.70 5.69
CA VAL A 96 9.68 14.85 4.26
C VAL A 96 8.44 14.47 3.46
N VAL A 97 8.02 15.35 2.55
CA VAL A 97 7.09 14.96 1.47
C VAL A 97 7.92 14.44 0.30
N GLN A 98 7.66 13.20 -0.12
CA GLN A 98 8.33 12.62 -1.27
C GLN A 98 7.47 12.75 -2.51
N LEU A 99 8.10 13.15 -3.62
CA LEU A 99 7.54 13.19 -4.96
C LEU A 99 8.16 12.03 -5.74
N ARG A 100 7.33 11.16 -6.31
CA ARG A 100 7.80 10.07 -7.18
C ARG A 100 7.57 10.42 -8.63
N LEU A 101 8.56 10.19 -9.47
CA LEU A 101 8.43 10.31 -10.91
C LEU A 101 7.24 9.50 -11.44
N GLU A 102 6.37 10.12 -12.25
CA GLU A 102 5.25 9.42 -12.86
C GLU A 102 5.63 8.80 -14.21
N ASP A 103 6.30 9.58 -15.05
CA ASP A 103 6.52 9.25 -16.46
C ASP A 103 8.01 9.23 -16.81
N ARG A 104 8.35 8.56 -17.92
CA ARG A 104 9.74 8.47 -18.41
C ARG A 104 10.29 9.81 -18.91
N MET A 105 9.42 10.73 -19.31
CA MET A 105 9.79 12.07 -19.78
C MET A 105 10.13 13.02 -18.63
N ARG A 106 9.98 12.57 -17.38
CA ARG A 106 10.13 13.35 -16.15
C ARG A 106 9.25 14.60 -16.13
N SER A 107 8.08 14.55 -16.77
CA SER A 107 7.21 15.71 -16.91
C SER A 107 6.30 15.93 -15.70
N ALA A 108 5.96 14.87 -14.98
CA ALA A 108 5.10 14.90 -13.81
C ALA A 108 5.63 14.09 -12.61
N TYR A 109 5.19 14.51 -11.43
CA TYR A 109 5.46 13.83 -10.16
C TYR A 109 4.16 13.55 -9.41
N ASN A 110 4.14 12.44 -8.67
CA ASN A 110 3.08 12.09 -7.73
C ASN A 110 3.53 12.32 -6.28
N LEU A 111 2.66 12.90 -5.44
CA LEU A 111 2.90 13.00 -4.00
C LEU A 111 2.73 11.61 -3.35
N VAL A 112 3.79 11.08 -2.76
CA VAL A 112 3.81 9.75 -2.16
C VAL A 112 3.10 9.77 -0.81
N GLY A 113 2.08 8.91 -0.65
CA GLY A 113 1.32 8.79 0.60
C GLY A 113 0.26 9.87 0.82
N PHE A 114 -0.10 10.63 -0.23
CA PHE A 114 -1.09 11.70 -0.20
C PHE A 114 -2.45 11.31 -0.82
N GLN A 115 -2.83 10.03 -0.72
CA GLN A 115 -4.23 9.65 -0.98
C GLN A 115 -5.16 10.50 -0.10
N THR A 116 -6.24 11.05 -0.66
CA THR A 116 -6.99 12.12 0.00
C THR A 116 -8.43 12.26 -0.51
N ARG A 117 -9.34 12.68 0.38
CA ARG A 117 -10.71 13.13 0.10
C ARG A 117 -10.87 14.64 0.20
N LEU A 118 -9.78 15.39 0.36
CA LEU A 118 -9.83 16.84 0.42
C LEU A 118 -10.49 17.42 -0.84
N LYS A 119 -11.31 18.46 -0.68
CA LYS A 119 -11.83 19.20 -1.84
C LYS A 119 -10.67 19.76 -2.66
N TYR A 120 -10.84 19.92 -3.97
CA TYR A 120 -9.74 20.36 -4.85
C TYR A 120 -9.18 21.74 -4.48
N GLY A 121 -10.02 22.65 -3.96
CA GLY A 121 -9.56 23.94 -3.41
C GLY A 121 -8.61 23.76 -2.22
N GLU A 122 -8.94 22.82 -1.33
CA GLU A 122 -8.13 22.49 -0.16
C GLU A 122 -6.83 21.79 -0.54
N GLN A 123 -6.86 20.85 -1.50
CA GLN A 123 -5.65 20.24 -2.04
C GLN A 123 -4.70 21.29 -2.60
N ARG A 124 -5.20 22.20 -3.44
CA ARG A 124 -4.39 23.29 -4.01
C ARG A 124 -3.79 24.18 -2.91
N ARG A 125 -4.60 24.58 -1.93
CA ARG A 125 -4.18 25.47 -0.84
C ARG A 125 -3.12 24.81 0.05
N ILE A 126 -3.37 23.57 0.47
CA ILE A 126 -2.56 22.87 1.46
C ILE A 126 -1.27 22.33 0.83
N PHE A 127 -1.32 21.77 -0.37
CA PHE A 127 -0.12 21.22 -1.01
C PHE A 127 0.89 22.31 -1.39
N ARG A 128 0.43 23.55 -1.62
CA ARG A 128 1.30 24.73 -1.79
C ARG A 128 1.94 25.23 -0.49
N MET A 129 1.58 24.68 0.67
CA MET A 129 2.27 24.96 1.92
C MET A 129 3.56 24.14 2.09
N ILE A 130 3.78 23.15 1.22
CA ILE A 130 4.97 22.29 1.25
C ILE A 130 6.14 23.06 0.61
N PRO A 131 7.30 23.17 1.28
CA PRO A 131 8.48 23.81 0.70
C PRO A 131 8.86 23.16 -0.63
N GLY A 132 9.04 23.97 -1.66
CA GLY A 132 9.31 23.50 -3.02
C GLY A 132 8.06 23.41 -3.91
N LEU A 133 6.86 23.45 -3.32
CA LEU A 133 5.58 23.32 -4.04
C LEU A 133 4.73 24.59 -4.01
N GLU A 134 5.26 25.73 -3.55
CA GLU A 134 4.50 26.96 -3.36
C GLU A 134 3.83 27.46 -4.65
N GLN A 135 4.52 27.26 -5.78
CA GLN A 135 4.03 27.59 -7.13
C GLN A 135 3.68 26.36 -7.95
N ALA A 136 3.50 25.19 -7.30
CA ALA A 136 3.23 23.96 -8.01
C ALA A 136 1.95 24.05 -8.86
N GLU A 137 2.06 23.54 -10.08
CA GLU A 137 0.94 23.30 -10.98
C GLU A 137 0.45 21.87 -10.81
N PHE A 138 -0.83 21.72 -10.46
CA PHE A 138 -1.45 20.41 -10.24
C PHE A 138 -2.14 19.95 -11.51
N LEU A 139 -1.54 18.98 -12.21
CA LEU A 139 -2.11 18.36 -13.41
C LEU A 139 -3.33 17.50 -13.07
N ARG A 140 -3.31 16.87 -11.89
CA ARG A 140 -4.38 16.00 -11.38
C ARG A 140 -4.50 16.11 -9.87
N TYR A 141 -5.73 16.22 -9.39
CA TYR A 141 -6.04 16.17 -7.96
C TYR A 141 -6.29 14.75 -7.49
N GLY A 142 -5.98 14.49 -6.22
CA GLY A 142 -6.25 13.22 -5.56
C GLY A 142 -7.75 13.00 -5.35
N SER A 143 -8.14 11.74 -5.34
CA SER A 143 -9.46 11.28 -4.95
C SER A 143 -9.36 9.89 -4.34
N VAL A 144 -10.27 9.59 -3.43
CA VAL A 144 -10.49 8.22 -2.95
C VAL A 144 -11.71 7.67 -3.66
N HIS A 145 -11.59 6.44 -4.16
CA HIS A 145 -12.68 5.76 -4.85
C HIS A 145 -13.26 4.68 -3.96
N ARG A 146 -14.58 4.51 -4.05
CA ARG A 146 -15.26 3.38 -3.45
C ARG A 146 -14.85 2.10 -4.16
N ASN A 147 -14.42 1.11 -3.39
CA ASN A 147 -14.19 -0.24 -3.89
C ASN A 147 -15.33 -1.17 -3.46
N THR A 148 -15.71 -2.08 -4.35
CA THR A 148 -16.67 -3.15 -4.05
C THR A 148 -15.90 -4.47 -3.98
N PHE A 149 -16.08 -5.21 -2.91
CA PHE A 149 -15.46 -6.52 -2.71
C PHE A 149 -16.46 -7.49 -2.07
N LEU A 150 -16.22 -8.78 -2.28
CA LEU A 150 -17.01 -9.86 -1.73
C LEU A 150 -16.67 -10.07 -0.26
N ASN A 151 -17.63 -10.54 0.53
CA ASN A 151 -17.33 -11.16 1.82
C ASN A 151 -16.70 -12.54 1.56
N ALA A 152 -15.42 -12.54 1.19
CA ALA A 152 -14.70 -13.72 0.75
C ALA A 152 -14.71 -14.87 1.78
N PRO A 153 -14.61 -14.64 3.10
CA PRO A 153 -14.69 -15.73 4.06
C PRO A 153 -16.03 -16.49 4.02
N LYS A 154 -17.15 -15.80 3.71
CA LYS A 154 -18.47 -16.45 3.53
C LYS A 154 -18.60 -17.14 2.17
N LEU A 155 -17.89 -16.69 1.15
CA LEU A 155 -18.21 -16.99 -0.24
C LEU A 155 -17.16 -17.83 -0.97
N LEU A 156 -15.90 -17.81 -0.54
CA LEU A 156 -14.77 -18.42 -1.25
C LEU A 156 -14.07 -19.48 -0.41
N HIS A 157 -13.59 -20.53 -1.09
CA HIS A 157 -12.56 -21.43 -0.58
C HIS A 157 -11.16 -20.81 -0.75
N PRO A 158 -10.11 -21.29 -0.04
CA PRO A 158 -8.73 -20.85 -0.26
C PRO A 158 -8.18 -21.16 -1.67
N THR A 159 -8.89 -21.99 -2.44
CA THR A 159 -8.68 -22.25 -3.87
C THR A 159 -9.21 -21.12 -4.77
N LEU A 160 -9.82 -20.08 -4.19
CA LEU A 160 -10.54 -18.98 -4.85
C LEU A 160 -11.85 -19.39 -5.54
N GLN A 161 -12.27 -20.64 -5.35
CA GLN A 161 -13.53 -21.18 -5.84
C GLN A 161 -14.70 -20.67 -5.02
N ALA A 162 -15.81 -20.31 -5.69
CA ALA A 162 -17.05 -19.95 -5.03
C ALA A 162 -17.69 -21.17 -4.35
N ARG A 163 -18.01 -21.05 -3.07
CA ARG A 163 -18.66 -22.10 -2.26
C ARG A 163 -20.04 -22.50 -2.80
N PHE A 164 -20.72 -21.58 -3.47
CA PHE A 164 -22.07 -21.76 -4.02
C PHE A 164 -22.10 -22.14 -5.51
N CYS A 165 -20.95 -22.13 -6.19
CA CYS A 165 -20.86 -22.46 -7.61
C CYS A 165 -19.46 -23.03 -7.91
N PRO A 166 -19.29 -24.37 -7.91
CA PRO A 166 -17.97 -25.00 -8.05
C PRO A 166 -17.23 -24.70 -9.35
N SER A 167 -17.90 -24.25 -10.41
CA SER A 167 -17.26 -23.85 -11.66
C SER A 167 -16.84 -22.38 -11.72
N LEU A 168 -17.12 -21.60 -10.67
CA LEU A 168 -16.86 -20.16 -10.61
C LEU A 168 -15.69 -19.86 -9.67
N PHE A 169 -14.76 -19.03 -10.16
CA PHE A 169 -13.61 -18.53 -9.39
C PHE A 169 -13.63 -17.00 -9.38
N PHE A 170 -13.19 -16.42 -8.27
CA PHE A 170 -13.00 -14.97 -8.15
C PHE A 170 -11.53 -14.66 -7.87
N ALA A 171 -11.02 -13.59 -8.47
CA ALA A 171 -9.63 -13.17 -8.28
C ALA A 171 -9.48 -11.66 -8.41
N GLY A 172 -8.36 -11.12 -7.93
CA GLY A 172 -8.14 -9.69 -7.90
C GLY A 172 -8.91 -9.00 -6.78
N GLN A 173 -8.95 -7.67 -6.86
CA GLN A 173 -9.52 -6.81 -5.83
C GLN A 173 -10.92 -7.20 -5.34
N ILE A 174 -11.75 -7.80 -6.21
CA ILE A 174 -13.11 -8.25 -5.85
C ILE A 174 -13.12 -9.31 -4.73
N THR A 175 -12.02 -10.02 -4.49
CA THR A 175 -11.89 -11.01 -3.41
C THR A 175 -11.48 -10.39 -2.07
N GLY A 176 -11.23 -9.09 -2.02
CA GLY A 176 -10.70 -8.42 -0.83
C GLY A 176 -9.17 -8.50 -0.71
N VAL A 177 -8.45 -8.75 -1.80
CA VAL A 177 -7.01 -8.46 -1.84
C VAL A 177 -6.74 -7.03 -2.29
N GLU A 178 -5.66 -6.42 -1.83
CA GLU A 178 -5.28 -5.07 -2.22
C GLU A 178 -3.84 -5.01 -2.73
N GLY A 179 -3.64 -4.42 -3.91
CA GLY A 179 -2.35 -4.33 -4.59
C GLY A 179 -2.29 -5.09 -5.91
N TYR A 180 -1.43 -4.61 -6.82
CA TYR A 180 -1.28 -5.19 -8.15
C TYR A 180 -0.70 -6.60 -8.10
N MET A 181 0.29 -6.83 -7.22
CA MET A 181 0.94 -8.13 -7.08
C MET A 181 -0.02 -9.17 -6.49
N GLU A 182 -0.79 -8.79 -5.48
CA GLU A 182 -1.81 -9.61 -4.84
C GLU A 182 -2.94 -9.97 -5.81
N SER A 183 -3.35 -8.99 -6.63
CA SER A 183 -4.37 -9.22 -7.65
C SER A 183 -3.88 -10.15 -8.76
N ALA A 184 -2.63 -9.98 -9.22
CA ALA A 184 -2.02 -10.87 -10.20
C ALA A 184 -1.81 -12.29 -9.64
N ALA A 185 -1.38 -12.41 -8.39
CA ALA A 185 -1.18 -13.70 -7.72
C ALA A 185 -2.50 -14.48 -7.62
N THR A 186 -3.56 -13.84 -7.12
CA THR A 186 -4.88 -14.47 -7.05
C THR A 186 -5.43 -14.81 -8.44
N GLY A 187 -5.20 -13.97 -9.44
CA GLY A 187 -5.55 -14.26 -10.84
C GLY A 187 -4.86 -15.52 -11.36
N LEU A 188 -3.56 -15.65 -11.10
CA LEU A 188 -2.79 -16.84 -11.45
C LEU A 188 -3.36 -18.10 -10.80
N LEU A 189 -3.65 -18.08 -9.50
CA LEU A 189 -4.19 -19.25 -8.80
C LEU A 189 -5.59 -19.63 -9.29
N ALA A 190 -6.47 -18.64 -9.48
CA ALA A 190 -7.81 -18.89 -10.02
C ALA A 190 -7.73 -19.49 -11.43
N GLY A 191 -6.81 -19.02 -12.27
CA GLY A 191 -6.57 -19.61 -13.59
C GLY A 191 -6.06 -21.04 -13.54
N ILE A 192 -5.08 -21.33 -12.67
CA ILE A 192 -4.56 -22.70 -12.44
C ILE A 192 -5.70 -23.62 -12.00
N ASN A 193 -6.52 -23.19 -11.04
CA ASN A 193 -7.61 -24.00 -10.51
C ASN A 193 -8.80 -24.14 -11.48
N ALA A 194 -9.10 -23.12 -12.29
CA ALA A 194 -10.09 -23.22 -13.35
C ALA A 194 -9.65 -24.23 -14.43
N ALA A 195 -8.36 -24.21 -14.80
CA ALA A 195 -7.79 -25.20 -15.72
C ALA A 195 -7.80 -26.61 -15.11
N ALA A 196 -7.43 -26.73 -13.83
CA ALA A 196 -7.49 -27.98 -13.07
C ALA A 196 -8.91 -28.58 -13.09
N LEU A 197 -9.96 -27.77 -12.93
CA LEU A 197 -11.35 -28.26 -12.95
C LEU A 197 -11.69 -29.04 -14.24
N THR A 198 -11.08 -28.69 -15.39
CA THR A 198 -11.33 -29.36 -16.68
C THR A 198 -10.73 -30.77 -16.76
N ARG A 199 -9.69 -31.05 -15.97
CA ARG A 199 -8.96 -32.33 -15.98
C ARG A 199 -9.34 -33.24 -14.80
N GLN A 200 -10.18 -32.75 -13.87
CA GLN A 200 -10.49 -33.37 -12.58
C GLN A 200 -9.34 -33.63 -11.55
N PRO A 201 -8.11 -33.04 -11.62
CA PRO A 201 -7.18 -33.06 -10.50
C PRO A 201 -7.71 -32.27 -9.28
N PRO A 202 -7.13 -32.50 -8.09
CA PRO A 202 -7.42 -31.67 -6.94
C PRO A 202 -7.08 -30.21 -7.23
N LEU A 203 -7.91 -29.29 -6.72
CA LEU A 203 -7.59 -27.87 -6.76
C LEU A 203 -6.40 -27.57 -5.86
N HIS A 204 -5.58 -26.62 -6.30
CA HIS A 204 -4.37 -26.24 -5.63
C HIS A 204 -4.61 -25.09 -4.64
N ILE A 205 -3.89 -25.15 -3.53
CA ILE A 205 -3.76 -24.06 -2.56
C ILE A 205 -2.26 -23.90 -2.32
N PRO A 206 -1.68 -22.70 -2.51
CA PRO A 206 -0.26 -22.48 -2.23
C PRO A 206 0.04 -22.75 -0.74
N PRO A 207 1.27 -23.12 -0.36
CA PRO A 207 1.60 -23.40 1.04
C PRO A 207 1.43 -22.18 1.94
N ALA A 208 0.99 -22.39 3.19
CA ALA A 208 0.65 -21.31 4.12
C ALA A 208 1.84 -20.39 4.46
N ALA A 209 3.08 -20.90 4.42
CA ALA A 209 4.26 -20.08 4.66
C ALA A 209 4.58 -19.13 3.51
N THR A 210 4.01 -19.36 2.32
CA THR A 210 4.21 -18.47 1.16
C THR A 210 3.35 -17.22 1.28
N ALA A 211 3.83 -16.11 0.73
CA ALA A 211 3.07 -14.87 0.59
C ALA A 211 1.67 -15.10 -0.03
N HIS A 212 1.63 -15.89 -1.09
CA HIS A 212 0.41 -16.21 -1.81
C HIS A 212 -0.54 -17.07 -0.96
N GLY A 213 -0.04 -18.14 -0.35
CA GLY A 213 -0.83 -19.06 0.46
C GLY A 213 -1.37 -18.42 1.74
N ALA A 214 -0.57 -17.57 2.39
CA ALA A 214 -1.01 -16.79 3.55
C ALA A 214 -2.17 -15.85 3.18
N LEU A 215 -2.05 -15.16 2.03
CA LEU A 215 -3.07 -14.22 1.57
C LEU A 215 -4.40 -14.89 1.21
N VAL A 216 -4.37 -15.99 0.45
CA VAL A 216 -5.61 -16.68 0.05
C VAL A 216 -6.31 -17.36 1.21
N ARG A 217 -5.56 -17.80 2.22
CA ARG A 217 -6.14 -18.29 3.49
C ARG A 217 -6.76 -17.15 4.27
N TYR A 218 -6.08 -16.01 4.41
CA TYR A 218 -6.66 -14.85 5.08
C TYR A 218 -8.03 -14.47 4.49
N ILE A 219 -8.12 -14.28 3.17
CA ILE A 219 -9.40 -13.88 2.56
C ILE A 219 -10.47 -14.98 2.64
N ALA A 220 -10.11 -16.25 2.76
CA ALA A 220 -11.07 -17.36 2.83
C ALA A 220 -11.45 -17.77 4.27
N GLU A 221 -10.63 -17.42 5.26
CA GLU A 221 -10.71 -17.94 6.63
C GLU A 221 -10.77 -16.84 7.71
N ALA A 222 -10.60 -15.56 7.36
CA ALA A 222 -10.77 -14.46 8.29
C ALA A 222 -12.19 -14.41 8.88
N ASN A 223 -12.35 -13.73 10.03
CA ASN A 223 -13.67 -13.52 10.60
C ASN A 223 -14.53 -12.72 9.61
N ALA A 224 -15.61 -13.34 9.15
CA ALA A 224 -16.44 -12.81 8.11
C ALA A 224 -17.23 -11.54 8.47
N ASP A 225 -17.48 -11.30 9.76
CA ASP A 225 -18.24 -10.13 10.22
C ASP A 225 -17.36 -8.89 10.39
N THR A 226 -16.04 -9.09 10.51
CA THR A 226 -15.03 -8.03 10.61
C THR A 226 -14.04 -8.04 9.43
N PHE A 227 -14.34 -8.80 8.37
CA PHE A 227 -13.48 -8.94 7.21
C PHE A 227 -13.23 -7.58 6.54
N GLN A 228 -11.96 -7.33 6.22
CA GLN A 228 -11.50 -6.16 5.49
C GLN A 228 -10.55 -6.60 4.39
N PRO A 229 -10.42 -5.80 3.32
CA PRO A 229 -9.39 -6.05 2.32
C PRO A 229 -7.99 -6.11 2.93
N MET A 230 -7.07 -6.81 2.27
CA MET A 230 -5.72 -7.03 2.81
C MET A 230 -4.68 -7.14 1.71
N ASN A 231 -3.53 -6.50 1.94
CA ASN A 231 -2.31 -6.71 1.17
C ASN A 231 -1.37 -7.67 1.91
N ILE A 232 -0.39 -8.26 1.21
CA ILE A 232 0.52 -9.19 1.88
C ILE A 232 1.41 -8.45 2.88
N ASN A 233 1.53 -9.02 4.08
CA ASN A 233 2.45 -8.56 5.10
C ASN A 233 2.96 -9.72 5.96
N PHE A 234 4.10 -9.54 6.61
CA PHE A 234 4.73 -10.58 7.45
C PHE A 234 3.85 -11.07 8.62
N GLY A 235 2.78 -10.35 8.99
CA GLY A 235 1.84 -10.77 10.02
C GLY A 235 0.85 -11.84 9.56
N LEU A 236 0.66 -12.01 8.26
CA LEU A 236 -0.18 -13.09 7.71
C LEU A 236 0.56 -14.42 7.62
N LEU A 237 1.89 -14.39 7.60
CA LEU A 237 2.69 -15.60 7.51
C LEU A 237 2.67 -16.34 8.86
N PRO A 238 2.59 -17.68 8.84
CA PRO A 238 2.70 -18.47 10.07
C PRO A 238 4.02 -18.18 10.79
N PRO A 239 4.05 -18.25 12.13
CA PRO A 239 5.28 -18.10 12.88
C PRO A 239 6.27 -19.22 12.54
N LEU A 240 7.56 -18.92 12.64
CA LEU A 240 8.62 -19.92 12.55
C LEU A 240 8.56 -20.85 13.78
N ASP A 241 8.84 -22.14 13.58
CA ASP A 241 8.91 -23.13 14.67
C ASP A 241 9.88 -22.72 15.78
N LYS A 242 11.00 -22.10 15.39
CA LYS A 242 12.00 -21.57 16.32
C LYS A 242 11.96 -20.05 16.31
N PRO A 243 11.82 -19.39 17.48
CA PRO A 243 11.83 -17.94 17.54
C PRO A 243 13.20 -17.40 17.15
N VAL A 244 13.23 -16.59 16.09
CA VAL A 244 14.43 -15.88 15.64
C VAL A 244 14.39 -14.43 16.11
N ARG A 245 15.49 -13.96 16.70
CA ARG A 245 15.78 -12.55 16.99
C ARG A 245 17.12 -12.21 16.32
N PRO A 246 17.32 -11.00 15.74
CA PRO A 246 16.45 -9.82 15.67
C PRO A 246 15.39 -9.86 14.55
N LYS A 247 14.51 -8.84 14.48
CA LYS A 247 13.39 -8.74 13.52
C LYS A 247 13.80 -8.95 12.05
N LYS A 248 14.98 -8.47 11.65
CA LYS A 248 15.52 -8.64 10.29
C LYS A 248 15.80 -10.12 9.99
N ALA A 249 16.59 -10.79 10.84
CA ALA A 249 16.89 -12.21 10.71
C ALA A 249 15.63 -13.08 10.73
N ARG A 250 14.62 -12.71 11.55
CA ARG A 250 13.33 -13.40 11.55
C ARG A 250 12.61 -13.32 10.21
N ARG A 251 12.58 -12.13 9.59
CA ARG A 251 11.95 -11.93 8.27
C ARG A 251 12.71 -12.70 7.18
N GLU A 252 14.04 -12.69 7.22
CA GLU A 252 14.88 -13.44 6.28
C GLU A 252 14.64 -14.95 6.40
N ALA A 253 14.51 -15.48 7.63
CA ALA A 253 14.19 -16.88 7.86
C ALA A 253 12.77 -17.25 7.36
N MET A 254 11.77 -16.38 7.57
CA MET A 254 10.42 -16.57 7.01
C MET A 254 10.44 -16.58 5.48
N VAL A 255 11.19 -15.68 4.84
CA VAL A 255 11.35 -15.65 3.38
C VAL A 255 12.04 -16.93 2.89
N ALA A 256 13.10 -17.38 3.56
CA ALA A 256 13.79 -18.61 3.19
C ALA A 256 12.87 -19.84 3.28
N GLN A 257 12.02 -19.92 4.30
CA GLN A 257 11.00 -20.97 4.41
C GLN A 257 9.97 -20.88 3.30
N ALA A 258 9.41 -19.68 3.08
CA ALA A 258 8.43 -19.43 2.02
C ALA A 258 8.95 -19.85 0.64
N LEU A 259 10.20 -19.51 0.30
CA LEU A 259 10.80 -19.86 -0.99
C LEU A 259 11.00 -21.38 -1.15
N ARG A 260 11.41 -22.08 -0.08
CA ARG A 260 11.55 -23.55 -0.12
C ARG A 260 10.21 -24.23 -0.34
N GLU A 261 9.18 -23.83 0.41
CA GLU A 261 7.84 -24.42 0.28
C GLU A 261 7.21 -24.09 -1.08
N LEU A 262 7.43 -22.86 -1.59
CA LEU A 262 6.96 -22.47 -2.92
C LEU A 262 7.58 -23.36 -4.00
N GLU A 263 8.87 -23.63 -3.92
CA GLU A 263 9.57 -24.48 -4.90
C GLU A 263 9.07 -25.92 -4.85
N GLN A 264 8.89 -26.48 -3.65
CA GLN A 264 8.31 -27.81 -3.47
C GLN A 264 6.90 -27.88 -4.05
N TRP A 265 6.05 -26.88 -3.78
CA TRP A 265 4.69 -26.83 -4.32
C TRP A 265 4.67 -26.70 -5.84
N ARG A 266 5.56 -25.89 -6.42
CA ARG A 266 5.67 -25.70 -7.86
C ARG A 266 5.93 -27.01 -8.61
N GLN A 267 6.72 -27.92 -8.03
CA GLN A 267 6.99 -29.24 -8.59
C GLN A 267 5.76 -30.17 -8.63
N HIS A 268 4.69 -29.82 -7.90
CA HIS A 268 3.42 -30.57 -7.85
C HIS A 268 2.29 -29.88 -8.64
N LEU A 269 2.60 -28.83 -9.42
CA LEU A 269 1.62 -28.14 -10.27
C LEU A 269 1.51 -28.70 -11.69
N ASP A 270 2.43 -29.60 -12.09
CA ASP A 270 2.45 -30.24 -13.41
C ASP A 270 1.41 -31.38 -13.55
#